data_AF-A0A5S6Q6B1-F1
#
_entry.id   AF-A0A5S6Q6B1-F1
#
_cell.length_a   1.000
_cell.length_b   1.000
_cell.length_c   1.000
_cell.angle_alpha   90.00
_cell.angle_beta   90.00
_cell.angle_gamma   90.00
#
_symmetry.space_group_name_H-M   'P 1'
#
loop_
_entity.id
_entity.type
_entity.pdbx_description
1 polymer ?
#
loop_
_entity_poly.entity_id
_entity_poly.type
_entity_poly.pdbx_seq_one_letter_code
_entity_poly.pdbx_strand_id
1 'polypeptide(L)'
;MEIDAEGLSGIAESDLRNNLEHSQEVLSSEEVEELIRSSTDSDDDQVDCSEETEPPTWTLKKFADVFQQAQTLKDKIFEFDPSMERGLVVTRGITAASTPLQYLFDAEKKRQKQLPITMFLNSASAPLEQPATSSGVDNTSTFGEMAL
;
A
#
# COMPACT_ATOMS: atom_id res chain seq x y z
N MET A 1 -27.35 24.31 -8.69
CA MET A 1 -27.80 23.08 -9.36
C MET A 1 -28.93 22.54 -8.51
N GLU A 2 -30.15 22.75 -8.97
CA GLU A 2 -31.37 22.23 -8.35
C GLU A 2 -31.55 20.82 -8.91
N ILE A 3 -31.46 19.81 -8.05
CA ILE A 3 -31.70 18.43 -8.44
C ILE A 3 -33.20 18.21 -8.48
N ASP A 4 -33.77 18.38 -9.67
CA ASP A 4 -35.19 18.18 -9.91
C ASP A 4 -35.50 16.68 -9.81
N ALA A 5 -35.94 16.25 -8.62
CA ALA A 5 -36.17 14.85 -8.27
C ALA A 5 -37.57 14.37 -8.69
N GLU A 6 -38.01 14.74 -9.89
CA GLU A 6 -39.39 14.48 -10.35
C GLU A 6 -39.71 12.99 -10.60
N GLY A 7 -38.71 12.10 -10.62
CA GLY A 7 -38.90 10.66 -10.83
C GLY A 7 -39.07 9.81 -9.56
N LEU A 8 -38.73 10.35 -8.39
CA LEU A 8 -38.66 9.59 -7.12
C LEU A 8 -39.71 10.03 -6.08
N SER A 9 -40.46 11.10 -6.36
CA SER A 9 -41.44 11.69 -5.44
C SER A 9 -42.64 10.80 -5.12
N GLY A 10 -42.87 9.75 -5.93
CA GLY A 10 -43.97 8.80 -5.75
C GLY A 10 -43.62 7.55 -4.96
N ILE A 11 -42.34 7.31 -4.62
CA ILE A 11 -41.91 6.12 -3.89
C ILE A 11 -41.87 6.48 -2.41
N ALA A 12 -42.78 5.92 -1.61
CA ALA A 12 -42.75 6.12 -0.17
C ALA A 12 -41.55 5.38 0.44
N GLU A 13 -40.97 5.92 1.52
CA GLU A 13 -39.88 5.28 2.26
C GLU A 13 -40.26 3.84 2.69
N SER A 14 -41.55 3.63 3.02
CA SER A 14 -42.10 2.31 3.33
C SER A 14 -41.97 1.32 2.17
N ASP A 15 -42.15 1.79 0.93
CA ASP A 15 -42.10 0.96 -0.27
C ASP A 15 -40.65 0.57 -0.58
N LEU A 16 -39.70 1.50 -0.39
CA LEU A 16 -38.27 1.23 -0.50
C LEU A 16 -37.80 0.22 0.56
N ARG A 17 -38.24 0.39 1.81
CA ARG A 17 -37.92 -0.53 2.91
C ARG A 17 -38.50 -1.91 2.66
N ASN A 18 -39.76 -1.97 2.23
CA ASN A 18 -40.42 -3.21 1.87
C ASN A 18 -39.67 -3.92 0.73
N ASN A 19 -39.29 -3.19 -0.33
CA ASN A 19 -38.52 -3.77 -1.43
C ASN A 19 -37.16 -4.32 -0.97
N LEU A 20 -36.43 -3.60 -0.11
CA LEU A 20 -35.14 -4.05 0.41
C LEU A 20 -35.26 -5.29 1.31
N GLU A 21 -36.33 -5.38 2.11
CA GLU A 21 -36.61 -6.55 2.96
C GLU A 21 -37.03 -7.78 2.14
N HIS A 22 -37.68 -7.60 0.99
CA HIS A 22 -38.12 -8.69 0.11
C HIS A 22 -37.09 -9.07 -0.97
N SER A 23 -36.14 -8.19 -1.28
CA SER A 23 -35.05 -8.43 -2.24
C SER A 23 -33.80 -9.02 -1.60
N GLN A 24 -33.87 -9.48 -0.34
CA GLN A 24 -32.78 -10.17 0.33
C GLN A 24 -32.64 -11.62 -0.17
N GLU A 25 -32.72 -11.82 -1.48
CA GLU A 25 -32.35 -13.07 -2.11
C GLU A 25 -30.81 -13.10 -2.14
N VAL A 26 -30.24 -13.99 -1.33
CA VAL A 26 -28.80 -14.20 -1.32
C VAL A 26 -28.45 -14.94 -2.62
N LEU A 27 -27.82 -14.22 -3.54
CA LEU A 27 -27.33 -14.81 -4.78
C LEU A 27 -26.45 -16.02 -4.48
N SER A 28 -26.68 -17.10 -5.21
CA SER A 28 -25.82 -18.27 -5.24
C SER A 28 -24.46 -17.91 -5.83
N SER A 29 -23.42 -18.65 -5.47
CA SER A 29 -22.07 -18.46 -6.02
C SER A 29 -22.05 -18.53 -7.55
N GLU A 30 -22.90 -19.36 -8.15
CA GLU A 30 -23.02 -19.48 -9.61
C GLU A 30 -23.58 -18.20 -10.25
N GLU A 31 -24.59 -17.58 -9.64
CA GLU A 31 -25.23 -16.36 -10.15
C GLU A 31 -24.28 -15.16 -10.07
N VAL A 32 -23.43 -15.13 -9.03
CA VAL A 32 -22.37 -14.12 -8.89
C VAL A 32 -21.32 -14.29 -10.00
N GLU A 33 -20.91 -15.52 -10.30
CA GLU A 33 -19.94 -15.78 -11.39
C GLU A 33 -20.52 -15.46 -12.78
N GLU A 34 -21.82 -15.71 -12.99
CA GLU A 34 -22.51 -15.38 -14.23
C GLU A 34 -22.66 -13.87 -14.45
N LEU A 35 -22.92 -13.09 -13.39
CA LEU A 35 -22.92 -11.63 -13.44
C LEU A 35 -21.55 -11.06 -13.82
N ILE A 36 -20.48 -11.65 -13.28
CA ILE A 36 -19.11 -11.25 -13.63
C ILE A 36 -18.84 -11.54 -15.11
N ARG A 37 -19.21 -12.73 -15.58
CA ARG A 37 -19.03 -13.12 -16.99
C ARG A 37 -19.83 -12.23 -17.96
N SER A 38 -21.09 -11.94 -17.66
CA SER A 38 -21.92 -11.09 -18.53
C SER A 38 -21.45 -9.63 -18.60
N SER A 39 -20.78 -9.13 -17.56
CA SER A 39 -20.14 -7.81 -17.56
C SER A 39 -18.88 -7.74 -18.45
N THR A 40 -18.24 -8.89 -18.68
CA THR A 40 -17.00 -8.99 -19.47
C THR A 40 -17.22 -9.47 -20.90
N ASP A 41 -18.42 -9.96 -21.24
CA ASP A 41 -18.79 -10.48 -22.56
C ASP A 41 -19.28 -9.38 -23.52
N SER A 42 -18.61 -8.22 -23.49
CA SER A 42 -18.71 -7.23 -24.56
C SER A 42 -17.41 -7.30 -25.35
N ASP A 43 -17.43 -8.14 -26.39
CA ASP A 43 -16.31 -8.36 -27.30
C ASP A 43 -15.75 -7.06 -27.90
N ASP A 44 -14.42 -6.99 -27.84
CA ASP A 44 -13.48 -6.29 -28.73
C ASP A 44 -13.44 -4.75 -28.70
N ASP A 45 -12.60 -4.24 -27.81
CA ASP A 45 -11.45 -3.46 -28.26
C ASP A 45 -10.27 -3.83 -27.37
N GLN A 46 -9.34 -4.60 -27.93
CA GLN A 46 -7.99 -4.79 -27.42
C GLN A 46 -7.28 -3.43 -27.34
N VAL A 47 -7.55 -2.68 -26.29
CA VAL A 47 -6.63 -1.67 -25.80
C VAL A 47 -5.52 -2.43 -25.09
N ASP A 48 -4.34 -2.36 -25.69
CA ASP A 48 -3.07 -2.62 -25.03
C ASP A 48 -2.94 -1.64 -23.85
N CYS A 49 -3.58 -1.98 -22.73
CA CYS A 49 -3.33 -1.40 -21.42
C CYS A 49 -2.23 -2.21 -20.73
N SER A 50 -1.13 -2.52 -21.45
CA SER A 50 0.14 -2.88 -20.82
C SER A 50 0.82 -1.65 -20.21
N GLU A 51 0.07 -0.91 -19.40
CA GLU A 51 0.64 -0.33 -18.20
C GLU A 51 0.00 -1.12 -17.08
N GLU A 52 0.62 -2.26 -16.75
CA GLU A 52 0.45 -2.93 -15.47
C GLU A 52 0.96 -1.94 -14.41
N THR A 53 0.16 -0.91 -14.11
CA THR A 53 0.39 -0.04 -12.98
C THR A 53 0.22 -0.94 -11.78
N GLU A 54 1.34 -1.37 -11.20
CA GLU A 54 1.37 -2.11 -9.94
C GLU A 54 0.32 -1.48 -9.01
N PRO A 55 -0.65 -2.26 -8.50
CA PRO A 55 -1.73 -1.72 -7.69
C PRO A 55 -1.11 -0.84 -6.60
N PRO A 56 -1.64 0.36 -6.28
CA PRO A 56 -0.96 1.32 -5.44
C PRO A 56 -0.43 0.69 -4.14
N THR A 57 0.84 0.31 -4.13
CA THR A 57 1.41 -0.42 -3.00
C THR A 57 1.42 0.50 -1.79
N TRP A 58 0.84 0.06 -0.68
CA TRP A 58 0.77 0.80 0.57
C TRP A 58 2.17 0.95 1.16
N THR A 59 2.75 2.14 1.04
CA THR A 59 4.05 2.47 1.65
C THR A 59 3.86 3.25 2.95
N LEU A 60 4.87 3.25 3.83
CA LEU A 60 4.84 4.07 5.06
C LEU A 60 4.58 5.56 4.77
N LYS A 61 5.10 6.06 3.65
CA LYS A 61 4.87 7.44 3.21
C LYS A 61 3.38 7.67 2.92
N LYS A 62 2.75 6.79 2.12
CA LYS A 62 1.32 6.89 1.80
C LYS A 62 0.44 6.81 3.06
N PHE A 63 0.79 5.97 4.05
CA PHE A 63 0.10 5.95 5.34
C PHE A 63 0.24 7.29 6.09
N ALA A 64 1.46 7.83 6.16
CA ALA A 64 1.70 9.11 6.82
C ALA A 64 0.90 10.24 6.17
N ASP A 65 0.86 10.29 4.84
CA ASP A 65 0.09 11.27 4.07
C ASP A 65 -1.40 11.18 4.42
N VAL A 66 -1.97 9.98 4.44
CA VAL A 66 -3.39 9.76 4.79
C VAL A 66 -3.68 10.17 6.24
N PHE A 67 -2.84 9.76 7.20
CA PHE A 67 -3.05 10.14 8.61
C PHE A 67 -2.91 11.64 8.84
N GLN A 68 -2.00 12.30 8.14
CA GLN A 68 -1.85 13.75 8.19
C GLN A 68 -3.08 14.46 7.61
N GLN A 69 -3.63 13.97 6.51
CA GLN A 69 -4.87 14.50 5.94
C GLN A 69 -6.06 14.31 6.88
N ALA A 70 -6.19 13.14 7.50
CA ALA A 70 -7.22 12.87 8.49
C ALA A 70 -7.11 13.80 9.70
N GLN A 71 -5.90 14.09 10.17
CA GLN A 71 -5.69 15.04 11.26
C GLN A 71 -6.05 16.47 10.84
N THR A 72 -5.61 16.89 9.66
CA THR A 72 -5.96 18.22 9.10
C THR A 72 -7.47 18.40 8.98
N LEU A 73 -8.19 17.35 8.57
CA LEU A 73 -9.65 17.37 8.49
C LEU A 73 -10.28 17.52 9.88
N LYS A 74 -9.80 16.76 10.87
CA LYS A 74 -10.27 16.87 12.27
C LYS A 74 -10.06 18.28 12.82
N ASP A 75 -8.91 18.89 12.56
CA ASP A 75 -8.59 20.23 13.03
C ASP A 75 -9.53 21.27 12.41
N LYS A 76 -9.78 21.19 11.10
CA LYS A 76 -10.75 22.06 10.40
C LYS A 76 -12.18 21.88 10.90
N ILE A 77 -12.59 20.66 11.24
CA ILE A 77 -13.90 20.39 11.81
C ILE A 77 -14.07 21.13 13.14
N PHE A 78 -13.05 21.11 14.00
CA PHE A 78 -13.08 21.84 15.28
C PHE A 78 -13.00 23.35 15.09
N GLU A 79 -12.28 23.83 14.09
CA GLU A 79 -12.24 25.26 13.73
C GLU A 79 -13.62 25.79 13.33
N PHE A 80 -14.42 24.98 12.61
CA PHE A 80 -15.73 25.40 12.09
C PHE A 80 -16.93 25.02 12.96
N ASP A 81 -16.75 24.22 14.02
CA ASP A 81 -17.81 23.88 14.97
C ASP A 81 -17.57 24.48 16.36
N PRO A 82 -18.02 25.72 16.62
CA PRO A 82 -17.90 26.37 17.93
C PRO A 82 -18.56 25.59 19.08
N SER A 83 -19.56 24.76 18.76
CA SER A 83 -20.27 23.94 19.76
C SER A 83 -19.45 22.71 20.18
N MET A 84 -18.48 22.29 19.37
CA MET A 84 -17.63 21.11 19.53
C MET A 84 -18.36 19.76 19.54
N GLU A 85 -19.67 19.71 19.81
CA GLU A 85 -20.49 18.49 19.91
C GLU A 85 -20.53 17.71 18.60
N ARG A 86 -20.84 18.39 17.47
CA ARG A 86 -20.87 17.73 16.16
C ARG A 86 -19.46 17.35 15.74
N GLY A 87 -18.48 18.21 16.01
CA GLY A 87 -17.07 17.96 15.75
C GLY A 87 -16.56 16.70 16.47
N LEU A 88 -16.93 16.49 17.73
CA LEU A 88 -16.56 15.30 18.50
C LEU A 88 -17.13 14.02 17.90
N VAL A 89 -18.40 14.03 17.48
CA VAL A 89 -19.02 12.86 16.84
C VAL A 89 -18.30 12.51 15.53
N VAL A 90 -18.05 13.49 14.67
CA VAL A 90 -17.39 13.27 13.37
C VAL A 90 -15.93 12.84 13.55
N THR A 91 -15.16 13.52 14.40
CA THR A 91 -13.74 13.17 14.64
C THR A 91 -13.56 11.79 15.25
N ARG A 92 -14.51 11.34 16.09
CA ARG A 92 -14.57 9.94 16.57
C ARG A 92 -14.84 8.97 15.42
N GLY A 93 -15.78 9.30 14.53
CA GLY A 93 -16.07 8.51 13.33
C GLY A 93 -14.84 8.34 12.42
N ILE A 94 -14.12 9.44 12.15
CA ILE A 94 -12.87 9.43 11.37
C ILE A 94 -11.83 8.52 12.05
N THR A 95 -11.69 8.62 13.38
CA THR A 95 -10.74 7.78 14.13
C THR A 95 -11.10 6.30 14.03
N ALA A 96 -12.39 5.97 14.21
CA ALA A 96 -12.86 4.59 14.09
C ALA A 96 -12.60 4.04 12.68
N ALA A 97 -12.94 4.81 11.64
CA ALA A 97 -12.70 4.45 10.24
C ALA A 97 -11.22 4.33 9.87
N SER A 98 -10.31 4.98 10.61
CA SER A 98 -8.86 4.90 10.39
C SER A 98 -8.22 3.65 11.01
N THR A 99 -8.93 2.92 11.88
CA THR A 99 -8.40 1.75 12.61
C THR A 99 -7.85 0.65 11.69
N PRO A 100 -8.54 0.25 10.59
CA PRO A 100 -8.01 -0.78 9.69
C PRO A 100 -6.67 -0.39 9.05
N LEU A 101 -6.49 0.89 8.74
CA LEU A 101 -5.23 1.40 8.19
C LEU A 101 -4.10 1.39 9.23
N GLN A 102 -4.42 1.57 10.51
CA GLN A 102 -3.45 1.49 11.60
C GLN A 102 -2.82 0.09 11.67
N TYR A 103 -3.63 -0.96 11.53
CA TYR A 103 -3.16 -2.34 11.50
C TYR A 103 -2.19 -2.60 10.34
N LEU A 104 -2.54 -2.13 9.13
CA LEU A 104 -1.69 -2.27 7.95
C LEU A 104 -0.39 -1.48 8.08
N PHE A 105 -0.44 -0.28 8.66
CA PHE A 105 0.73 0.52 8.95
C PHE A 105 1.72 -0.19 9.88
N ASP A 106 1.22 -0.83 10.96
CA ASP A 106 2.07 -1.59 11.88
C ASP A 106 2.68 -2.83 11.24
N ALA A 107 1.93 -3.52 10.38
CA ALA A 107 2.44 -4.63 9.59
C ALA A 107 3.57 -4.18 8.65
N GLU A 108 3.38 -3.06 7.95
CA GLU A 108 4.38 -2.49 7.05
C GLU A 108 5.64 -2.01 7.81
N LYS A 109 5.49 -1.42 9.00
CA LYS A 109 6.62 -1.08 9.87
C LYS A 109 7.43 -2.31 10.27
N LYS A 110 6.76 -3.42 10.57
CA LYS A 110 7.44 -4.69 10.90
C LYS A 110 8.18 -5.22 9.67
N ARG A 111 7.55 -5.21 8.49
CA ARG A 111 8.15 -5.64 7.22
C ARG A 111 9.42 -4.86 6.90
N GLN A 112 9.41 -3.53 7.01
CA GLN A 112 10.61 -2.72 6.74
C GLN A 112 11.75 -2.96 7.75
N LYS A 113 11.42 -3.25 9.01
CA LYS A 113 12.42 -3.60 10.03
C LYS A 113 13.02 -4.99 9.84
N GLN A 114 12.32 -5.87 9.12
CA GLN A 114 12.74 -7.25 8.84
C GLN A 114 13.58 -7.38 7.57
N LEU A 115 14.02 -6.27 6.96
CA LEU A 115 14.90 -6.33 5.79
C LEU A 115 16.16 -7.18 6.12
N PRO A 116 16.47 -8.20 5.30
CA PRO A 116 17.62 -9.05 5.55
C PRO A 116 18.91 -8.25 5.64
N ILE A 117 19.79 -8.61 6.59
CA ILE A 117 21.13 -8.03 6.78
C ILE A 117 21.91 -7.98 5.46
N THR A 118 21.64 -8.92 4.54
CA THR A 118 22.27 -8.99 3.21
C THR A 118 22.07 -7.74 2.35
N MET A 119 21.00 -6.95 2.55
CA MET A 119 20.84 -5.66 1.85
C MET A 119 21.90 -4.63 2.27
N PHE A 120 22.46 -4.75 3.47
CA PHE A 120 23.54 -3.89 3.97
C PHE A 120 24.95 -4.42 3.64
N LEU A 121 25.08 -5.66 3.15
CA LEU A 121 26.38 -6.30 2.87
C LEU A 121 26.86 -6.14 1.42
N ASN A 122 26.01 -5.66 0.50
CA ASN A 122 26.36 -5.50 -0.90
C ASN A 122 27.36 -4.36 -1.19
N SER A 123 27.74 -3.56 -0.20
CA SER A 123 28.74 -2.50 -0.31
C SER A 123 30.18 -2.94 0.03
N ALA A 124 30.39 -4.20 0.44
CA ALA A 124 31.71 -4.70 0.84
C ALA A 124 32.42 -5.58 -0.21
N SER A 125 31.75 -5.96 -1.30
CA SER A 125 32.39 -6.72 -2.39
C SER A 125 32.91 -5.78 -3.48
N ALA A 126 33.81 -4.87 -3.12
CA ALA A 126 34.83 -4.48 -4.09
C ALA A 126 35.78 -5.68 -4.20
N PRO A 127 36.05 -6.21 -5.41
CA PRO A 127 36.98 -7.32 -5.58
C PRO A 127 38.31 -6.98 -4.91
N LEU A 128 38.74 -7.82 -3.98
CA LEU A 128 40.12 -7.91 -3.52
C LEU A 128 40.98 -8.28 -4.74
N GLU A 129 41.41 -7.30 -5.52
CA GLU A 129 42.59 -7.46 -6.36
C GLU A 129 43.79 -7.52 -5.44
N GLN A 130 44.25 -8.72 -5.06
CA GLN A 130 45.67 -9.09 -4.88
C GLN A 130 45.78 -10.64 -4.94
N PRO A 131 46.90 -11.25 -5.37
CA PRO A 131 48.22 -10.66 -5.62
C PRO A 131 48.82 -11.05 -7.00
N ALA A 132 49.37 -10.08 -7.74
CA ALA A 132 50.30 -10.41 -8.82
C ALA A 132 51.67 -10.73 -8.20
N THR A 133 52.02 -12.02 -8.20
CA THR A 133 53.39 -12.50 -8.04
C THR A 133 54.20 -11.99 -9.24
N SER A 134 55.23 -11.17 -8.99
CA SER A 134 56.20 -10.84 -10.04
C SER A 134 57.58 -10.61 -9.44
N SER A 135 58.40 -11.65 -9.60
CA SER A 135 59.83 -11.65 -9.88
C SER A 135 60.68 -10.45 -9.43
N GLY A 136 61.50 -10.68 -8.41
CA GLY A 136 62.77 -9.99 -8.21
C GLY A 136 63.88 -11.02 -8.01
N VAL A 137 64.52 -11.42 -9.10
CA VAL A 137 65.84 -12.06 -9.05
C VAL A 137 66.84 -10.95 -8.75
N ASP A 138 67.60 -11.07 -7.68
CA ASP A 138 68.96 -10.53 -7.67
C ASP A 138 69.89 -11.38 -6.80
N ASN A 139 70.86 -11.96 -7.50
CA ASN A 139 72.02 -12.66 -6.99
C ASN A 139 73.01 -11.63 -6.43
N THR A 140 73.50 -11.81 -5.21
CA THR A 140 74.95 -11.69 -4.91
C THR A 140 75.33 -12.52 -3.68
N SER A 141 76.03 -13.62 -3.97
CA SER A 141 77.17 -14.23 -3.28
C SER A 141 77.73 -13.49 -2.05
N THR A 142 77.96 -14.22 -0.94
CA THR A 142 79.33 -14.52 -0.42
C THR A 142 79.28 -15.41 0.84
N PHE A 143 79.77 -16.64 0.64
CA PHE A 143 80.50 -17.56 1.55
C PHE A 143 79.99 -17.86 2.96
N GLY A 144 79.62 -19.14 3.15
CA GLY A 144 79.43 -19.79 4.43
C GLY A 144 80.70 -20.39 5.01
N GLU A 145 80.65 -20.46 6.34
CA GLU A 145 80.96 -21.61 7.19
C GLU A 145 82.42 -22.00 7.48
N MET A 146 82.65 -22.08 8.79
CA MET A 146 83.86 -22.43 9.51
C MET A 146 84.17 -23.92 9.36
N ALA A 147 85.45 -24.25 9.29
CA ALA A 147 85.96 -25.62 9.34
C ALA A 147 86.30 -26.01 10.79
N LEU A 148 85.78 -27.19 11.18
CA LEU A 148 86.29 -28.20 12.14
C LEU A 148 86.80 -27.76 13.51
#